data_AF-A0A926D5S7-F1
#
_entry.id   AF-A0A926D5S7-F1
#
_cell.length_a   1.000
_cell.length_b   1.000
_cell.length_c   1.000
_cell.angle_alpha   90.00
_cell.angle_beta   90.00
_cell.angle_gamma   90.00
#
_symmetry.space_group_name_H-M   'P 1'
#
loop_
_entity.id
_entity.type
_entity.pdbx_description
1 polymer ?
#
loop_
_entity_poly.entity_id
_entity_poly.type
_entity_poly.pdbx_seq_one_letter_code
_entity_poly.pdbx_strand_id
1 'polypeptide(L)' 'MTAMVRIACRVIERRVMAGESWETVIADYPRLTAEQVEEIQAELEGGGEQ' A
#
# COMPACT_ATOMS: atom_id res chain seq x y z
N MET A 1 -8.08 -8.23 2.78
CA MET A 1 -7.04 -8.47 1.74
C MET A 1 -7.14 -9.78 0.95
N THR A 2 -7.24 -9.66 -0.37
CA THR A 2 -6.97 -10.75 -1.33
C THR A 2 -5.45 -10.96 -1.51
N ALA A 3 -5.03 -12.08 -2.12
CA ALA A 3 -3.60 -12.39 -2.30
C ALA A 3 -2.83 -11.29 -3.06
N MET A 4 -3.49 -10.64 -4.03
CA MET A 4 -2.90 -9.55 -4.80
C MET A 4 -2.67 -8.30 -3.95
N VAL A 5 -3.62 -7.96 -3.07
CA VAL A 5 -3.51 -6.78 -2.18
C VAL A 5 -2.42 -6.99 -1.13
N ARG A 6 -2.23 -8.20 -0.59
CA ARG A 6 -1.09 -8.48 0.30
C ARG A 6 0.26 -8.29 -0.36
N ILE A 7 0.38 -8.69 -1.64
CA ILE A 7 1.62 -8.52 -2.40
C ILE A 7 1.84 -7.04 -2.67
N ALA A 8 0.81 -6.33 -3.14
CA ALA A 8 0.87 -4.88 -3.36
C ALA A 8 1.27 -4.15 -2.07
N CYS A 9 0.61 -4.44 -0.94
CA CYS A 9 0.92 -3.87 0.36
C CYS A 9 2.41 -3.98 0.71
N ARG A 10 2.98 -5.19 0.65
CA ARG A 10 4.42 -5.40 0.92
C ARG A 10 5.35 -4.67 -0.04
N VAL A 11 4.99 -4.60 -1.32
CA VAL A 11 5.82 -3.89 -2.31
C VAL A 11 5.73 -2.39 -2.09
N ILE A 12 4.53 -1.89 -1.76
CA ILE A 12 4.29 -0.48 -1.48
C ILE A 12 5.03 -0.06 -0.22
N GLU A 13 4.92 -0.84 0.88
CA GLU A 13 5.69 -0.65 2.11
C GLU A 13 7.18 -0.50 1.82
N ARG A 14 7.75 -1.45 1.06
CA ARG A 14 9.18 -1.43 0.72
C ARG A 14 9.57 -0.21 -0.10
N ARG A 15 8.75 0.19 -1.09
CA ARG A 15 9.04 1.36 -1.92
C ARG A 15 8.95 2.65 -1.10
N VAL A 16 7.93 2.78 -0.27
CA VAL A 16 7.76 3.92 0.64
C VAL A 16 8.92 4.00 1.63
N MET A 17 9.33 2.88 2.24
CA MET A 17 10.51 2.82 3.11
C MET A 17 11.83 3.12 2.37
N ALA A 18 11.89 2.86 1.06
CA ALA A 18 13.04 3.23 0.23
C ALA A 18 13.09 4.73 -0.11
N GLY A 19 12.07 5.50 0.29
CA GLY A 19 11.95 6.94 0.05
C GLY A 19 11.09 7.32 -1.15
N GLU A 20 10.36 6.37 -1.75
CA GLU A 20 9.37 6.69 -2.79
C GLU A 20 8.09 7.27 -2.17
N SER A 21 7.45 8.21 -2.87
CA SER A 21 6.17 8.76 -2.45
C SER A 21 5.03 7.76 -2.65
N TRP A 22 4.16 7.62 -1.65
CA TRP A 22 2.95 6.80 -1.71
C TRP A 22 2.14 7.02 -3.00
N GLU A 23 1.93 8.29 -3.39
CA GLU A 23 1.19 8.65 -4.60
C GLU A 23 1.84 8.09 -5.88
N THR A 24 3.17 8.17 -5.98
CA THR A 24 3.94 7.59 -7.10
C THR A 24 3.81 6.07 -7.12
N VAL A 25 3.87 5.45 -5.95
CA VAL A 25 3.77 4.00 -5.85
C VAL A 25 2.37 3.53 -6.21
N ILE A 26 1.31 4.14 -5.68
CA ILE A 26 -0.09 3.79 -5.98
C ILE A 26 -0.43 4.04 -7.45
N ALA A 27 0.13 5.09 -8.07
CA ALA A 27 -0.04 5.35 -9.50
C ALA A 27 0.46 4.20 -10.40
N ASP A 28 1.45 3.41 -9.93
CA ASP A 28 1.96 2.21 -10.61
C ASP A 28 0.96 1.03 -10.57
N TYR A 29 -0.08 1.13 -9.73
CA TYR A 29 -1.11 0.12 -9.54
C TYR A 29 -2.51 0.60 -9.96
N PRO A 30 -2.76 0.87 -11.26
CA PRO A 30 -4.08 1.30 -11.75
C PRO A 30 -5.17 0.22 -11.59
N ARG A 31 -4.81 -0.99 -11.18
CA ARG A 31 -5.73 -2.10 -10.90
C ARG A 31 -6.21 -2.15 -9.45
N LEU A 32 -5.63 -1.35 -8.56
CA LEU A 32 -6.12 -1.24 -7.19
C LEU A 32 -7.36 -0.35 -7.17
N THR A 33 -8.41 -0.81 -6.50
CA THR A 33 -9.59 0.01 -6.24
C THR A 33 -9.36 0.91 -5.03
N ALA A 34 -10.13 1.99 -4.90
CA ALA A 34 -10.05 2.89 -3.75
C ALA A 34 -10.12 2.14 -2.41
N GLU A 35 -11.05 1.18 -2.26
CA GLU A 35 -11.14 0.33 -1.06
C GLU A 35 -9.85 -0.45 -0.77
N GLN A 36 -9.15 -0.95 -1.79
CA GLN A 36 -7.89 -1.67 -1.60
C GLN A 36 -6.75 -0.72 -1.22
N VAL A 37 -6.73 0.48 -1.81
CA VAL A 37 -5.75 1.51 -1.47
C VAL A 37 -5.95 1.97 -0.02
N GLU A 38 -7.18 2.21 0.40
CA GLU A 38 -7.53 2.53 1.78
C GLU A 38 -7.19 1.38 2.73
N GLU A 39 -7.46 0.11 2.36
CA GLU A 39 -7.07 -1.06 3.15
C GLU A 39 -5.54 -1.12 3.35
N ILE A 40 -4.76 -0.89 2.29
CA ILE A 40 -3.29 -0.88 2.35
C ILE A 40 -2.80 0.32 3.19
N GLN A 41 -3.35 1.50 2.98
CA GLN A 41 -2.96 2.72 3.70
C GLN A 41 -3.25 2.57 5.19
N ALA A 42 -4.43 2.06 5.55
CA ALA A 42 -4.81 1.79 6.93
C ALA A 42 -3.91 0.72 7.56
N GLU A 43 -3.45 -0.29 6.81
CA GLU A 43 -2.52 -1.29 7.32
C GLU A 43 -1.11 -0.70 7.56
N LEU A 44 -0.66 0.21 6.69
CA LEU A 44 0.64 0.89 6.80
C LEU A 44 0.67 1.96 7.90
N GLU A 45 -0.39 2.77 8.03
CA GLU A 45 -0.51 3.77 9.08
C GLU A 45 -0.94 3.15 10.42
N GLY A 46 -1.79 2.12 10.38
CA GLY A 46 -2.29 1.38 11.55
C GLY A 46 -1.31 0.35 12.12
N GLY A 47 -0.23 0.01 11.41
CA GLY A 47 0.87 -0.80 11.93
C GLY A 47 1.77 -0.06 12.95
N GLY A 48 1.47 1.21 13.25
CA GLY A 48 2.24 2.07 14.14
C GLY A 48 1.77 2.14 15.59
N GLU A 49 0.55 1.71 15.96
CA GLU A 49 0.05 1.94 17.33
C GLU A 49 -0.77 0.77 17.91
N GLN A 50 -0.11 0.04 18.81
CA GLN A 50 -0.58 -0.78 19.94
C GLN A 50 -0.90 -2.26 19.70
#